data_AF-A0AAW9MVP6-F1
#
_entry.id   AF-A0AAW9MVP6-F1
#
_cell.length_a   1.000
_cell.length_b   1.000
_cell.length_c   1.000
_cell.angle_alpha   90.00
_cell.angle_beta   90.00
_cell.angle_gamma   90.00
#
_symmetry.space_group_name_H-M   'P 1'
#
loop_
_entity.id
_entity.type
_entity.pdbx_description
1 polymer ?
#
loop_
_entity_poly.entity_id
_entity_poly.type
_entity_poly.pdbx_seq_one_letter_code
_entity_poly.pdbx_strand_id
1 'polypeptide(L)'
;MDKKIIEEIFEKVKKEKTGGALASYIPELKAQNPDDFGVSIVGDNFSYEIGNSRNPFTVQSVSKVVILALALDENTFEEVEDKISFEPSSNPFNSIKDLEIKNANRPLNPFINAGAIATTSLIKGSYNEKFEKIVNLFEKLSGEEINLNEKVFRSEKKTGDRNRALAYYMKSTSILDLDENIEKLLDVYFKTCSLSVNSYILSKIGYVLSNSGFNQSGEKNPFK
;
A
#
# COMPACT_ATOMS: atom_id res chain seq x y z
N MET A 1 -25.22 -6.79 11.82
CA MET A 1 -23.99 -6.41 12.55
C MET A 1 -24.38 -6.06 13.99
N ASP A 2 -23.78 -6.72 14.97
CA ASP A 2 -24.00 -6.38 16.38
C ASP A 2 -23.05 -5.24 16.78
N LYS A 3 -23.58 -4.00 16.78
CA LYS A 3 -22.81 -2.80 17.12
C LYS A 3 -22.24 -2.87 18.54
N LYS A 4 -22.94 -3.52 19.46
CA LYS A 4 -22.55 -3.60 20.86
C LYS A 4 -21.24 -4.37 21.02
N ILE A 5 -21.08 -5.46 20.27
CA ILE A 5 -19.82 -6.23 20.28
C ILE A 5 -18.65 -5.38 19.78
N ILE A 6 -18.85 -4.57 18.73
CA ILE A 6 -17.81 -3.70 18.19
C ILE A 6 -17.43 -2.62 19.20
N GLU A 7 -18.41 -2.00 19.85
CA GLU A 7 -18.20 -1.01 20.92
C GLU A 7 -17.46 -1.61 22.12
N GLU A 8 -17.83 -2.81 22.55
CA GLU A 8 -17.16 -3.53 23.63
C GLU A 8 -15.69 -3.85 23.28
N ILE A 9 -15.42 -4.31 22.05
CA ILE A 9 -14.05 -4.57 21.57
C ILE A 9 -13.26 -3.26 21.47
N PHE A 10 -13.85 -2.21 20.90
CA PHE A 10 -13.20 -0.90 20.75
C PHE A 10 -12.79 -0.34 22.11
N GLU A 11 -13.70 -0.34 23.08
CA GLU A 11 -13.42 0.14 24.44
C GLU A 11 -12.40 -0.72 25.17
N LYS A 12 -12.43 -2.04 24.96
CA LYS A 12 -11.43 -2.94 25.53
C LYS A 12 -10.04 -2.64 24.96
N VAL A 13 -9.88 -2.59 23.64
CA VAL A 13 -8.59 -2.34 22.98
C VAL A 13 -8.06 -0.95 23.30
N LYS A 14 -8.93 0.08 23.33
CA LYS A 14 -8.53 1.45 23.67
C LYS A 14 -8.00 1.58 25.11
N LYS A 15 -8.52 0.78 26.04
CA LYS A 15 -8.07 0.76 27.45
C LYS A 15 -6.82 -0.08 27.65
N GLU A 16 -6.63 -1.11 26.85
CA GLU A 16 -5.42 -1.91 26.83
C GLU A 16 -4.25 -1.03 26.34
N LYS A 17 -3.43 -0.53 27.26
CA LYS A 17 -2.14 0.08 26.92
C LYS A 17 -1.19 -1.03 26.47
N THR A 18 -1.32 -1.45 25.22
CA THR A 18 -0.69 -2.67 24.67
C THR A 18 0.84 -2.56 24.50
N GLY A 19 1.44 -1.40 24.77
CA GLY A 19 2.85 -1.18 24.50
C GLY A 19 3.11 -1.02 23.00
N GLY A 20 4.03 -0.13 22.65
CA GLY A 20 4.30 0.21 21.26
C GLY A 20 4.96 1.58 21.17
N ALA A 21 5.55 1.87 20.01
CA ALA A 21 6.13 3.16 19.72
C ALA A 21 5.76 3.57 18.30
N LEU A 22 5.53 4.87 18.11
CA LEU A 22 5.36 5.42 16.78
C LEU A 22 6.59 5.16 15.93
N ALA A 23 6.37 4.97 14.63
CA ALA A 23 7.47 4.90 13.67
C ALA A 23 8.29 6.19 13.74
N SER A 24 9.61 6.04 13.85
CA SER A 24 10.51 7.15 14.15
C SER A 24 11.61 7.37 13.09
N TYR A 25 11.54 6.64 11.98
CA TYR A 25 12.52 6.73 10.90
C TYR A 25 12.36 8.01 10.05
N ILE A 26 11.19 8.66 10.10
CA ILE A 26 10.98 10.04 9.63
C ILE A 26 10.24 10.88 10.69
N PRO A 27 10.49 12.21 10.75
CA PRO A 27 9.89 13.09 11.76
C PRO A 27 8.37 13.13 11.73
N GLU A 28 7.76 13.08 10.54
CA GLU A 28 6.31 13.20 10.35
C GLU A 28 5.54 12.06 11.01
N LEU A 29 6.09 10.84 10.99
CA LEU A 29 5.47 9.67 11.64
C LEU A 29 5.66 9.69 13.15
N LYS A 30 6.82 10.20 13.63
CA LYS A 30 7.10 10.33 15.05
C LYS A 30 6.20 11.37 15.73
N ALA A 31 5.77 12.38 14.97
CA ALA A 31 4.94 13.48 15.45
C ALA A 31 3.43 13.15 15.50
N GLN A 32 3.01 11.94 15.11
CA GLN A 32 1.60 11.54 15.19
C GLN A 32 1.12 11.43 16.64
N ASN A 33 -0.19 11.46 16.85
CA ASN A 33 -0.77 11.25 18.17
C ASN A 33 -0.79 9.74 18.49
N PRO A 34 -0.07 9.26 19.52
CA PRO A 34 -0.09 7.84 19.88
C PRO A 34 -1.46 7.36 20.41
N ASP A 35 -2.34 8.28 20.80
CA ASP A 35 -3.68 7.95 21.28
C ASP A 35 -4.74 7.96 20.16
N ASP A 36 -4.36 8.24 18.90
CA ASP A 36 -5.28 8.17 17.77
C ASP A 36 -5.66 6.73 17.46
N PHE A 37 -6.95 6.43 17.63
CA PHE A 37 -7.52 5.12 17.37
C PHE A 37 -8.92 5.25 16.76
N GLY A 38 -9.14 4.62 15.61
CA GLY A 38 -10.40 4.67 14.88
C GLY A 38 -10.64 3.37 14.11
N VAL A 39 -11.90 2.98 14.00
CA VAL A 39 -12.33 1.76 13.31
C VAL A 39 -13.48 2.10 12.37
N SER A 40 -13.44 1.52 11.17
CA SER A 40 -14.50 1.63 10.17
C SER A 40 -14.83 0.26 9.60
N ILE A 41 -16.11 -0.01 9.42
CA ILE A 41 -16.63 -1.25 8.84
C ILE A 41 -17.63 -0.86 7.75
N VAL A 42 -17.45 -1.42 6.56
CA VAL A 42 -18.33 -1.24 5.41
C VAL A 42 -18.84 -2.61 5.00
N GLY A 43 -20.15 -2.73 4.82
CA GLY A 43 -20.83 -3.91 4.27
C GLY A 43 -21.93 -3.47 3.31
N ASP A 44 -22.65 -4.42 2.70
CA ASP A 44 -23.55 -4.18 1.57
C ASP A 44 -24.39 -2.90 1.67
N ASN A 45 -25.18 -2.78 2.74
CA ASN A 45 -26.10 -1.67 2.95
C ASN A 45 -25.82 -0.89 4.25
N PHE A 46 -24.59 -0.97 4.76
CA PHE A 46 -24.24 -0.24 5.98
C PHE A 46 -22.78 0.22 6.01
N SER A 47 -22.55 1.31 6.72
CA SER A 47 -21.24 1.72 7.20
C SER A 47 -21.33 1.95 8.70
N TYR A 48 -20.27 1.62 9.43
CA TYR A 48 -20.16 1.90 10.86
C TYR A 48 -18.77 2.40 11.18
N GLU A 49 -18.70 3.43 12.02
CA GLU A 49 -17.48 4.10 12.38
C GLU A 49 -17.47 4.40 13.88
N ILE A 50 -16.31 4.28 14.51
CA ILE A 50 -16.10 4.58 15.92
C ILE A 50 -14.69 5.13 16.14
N GLY A 51 -14.55 6.10 17.05
CA GLY A 51 -13.28 6.76 17.35
C GLY A 51 -12.84 7.75 16.28
N ASN A 52 -11.52 7.93 16.14
CA ASN A 52 -10.89 8.89 15.22
C ASN A 52 -10.80 8.31 13.79
N SER A 53 -11.87 7.66 13.30
CA SER A 53 -11.89 6.90 12.03
C SER A 53 -11.62 7.75 10.79
N ARG A 54 -11.89 9.06 10.87
CA ARG A 54 -11.73 10.02 9.77
C ARG A 54 -10.43 10.81 9.84
N ASN A 55 -9.59 10.62 10.86
CA ASN A 55 -8.29 11.29 10.94
C ASN A 55 -7.39 10.81 9.79
N PRO A 56 -6.79 11.74 9.03
CA PRO A 56 -5.96 11.38 7.89
C PRO A 56 -4.60 10.84 8.34
N PHE A 57 -4.11 9.81 7.65
CA PHE A 57 -2.75 9.29 7.77
C PHE A 57 -2.25 8.82 6.40
N THR A 58 -0.93 8.69 6.22
CA THR A 58 -0.37 8.17 4.96
C THR A 58 -0.56 6.67 4.86
N VAL A 59 -0.98 6.17 3.69
CA VAL A 59 -1.35 4.77 3.45
C VAL A 59 -0.19 3.78 3.62
N GLN A 60 1.05 4.23 3.39
CA GLN A 60 2.26 3.42 3.58
C GLN A 60 2.15 2.07 2.86
N SER A 61 2.63 0.98 3.46
CA SER A 61 2.64 -0.35 2.83
C SER A 61 1.26 -0.94 2.51
N VAL A 62 0.16 -0.38 3.03
CA VAL A 62 -1.19 -0.80 2.61
C VAL A 62 -1.40 -0.51 1.12
N SER A 63 -0.69 0.48 0.55
CA SER A 63 -0.74 0.81 -0.87
C SER A 63 -0.29 -0.33 -1.80
N LYS A 64 0.49 -1.30 -1.30
CA LYS A 64 0.96 -2.44 -2.09
C LYS A 64 -0.19 -3.26 -2.65
N VAL A 65 -1.32 -3.33 -1.94
CA VAL A 65 -2.54 -3.99 -2.41
C VAL A 65 -3.08 -3.31 -3.67
N VAL A 66 -3.14 -1.97 -3.68
CA VAL A 66 -3.65 -1.19 -4.81
C VAL A 66 -2.68 -1.21 -5.99
N ILE A 67 -1.37 -1.13 -5.72
CA ILE A 67 -0.32 -1.26 -6.75
C ILE A 67 -0.43 -2.62 -7.46
N LEU A 68 -0.55 -3.71 -6.69
CA LEU A 68 -0.70 -5.06 -7.25
C LEU A 68 -1.98 -5.20 -8.07
N ALA A 69 -3.09 -4.71 -7.55
CA ALA A 69 -4.36 -4.82 -8.24
C ALA A 69 -4.34 -4.08 -9.60
N LEU A 70 -3.72 -2.90 -9.65
CA LEU A 70 -3.51 -2.17 -10.92
C LEU A 70 -2.59 -2.92 -11.87
N ALA A 71 -1.48 -3.48 -11.38
CA ALA A 71 -0.56 -4.24 -12.23
C ALA A 71 -1.23 -5.48 -12.83
N LEU A 72 -2.08 -6.18 -12.08
CA LEU A 72 -2.85 -7.34 -12.55
C LEU A 72 -4.00 -6.94 -13.50
N ASP A 73 -4.52 -5.72 -13.42
CA ASP A 73 -5.51 -5.22 -14.37
C ASP A 73 -4.86 -4.87 -15.72
N GLU A 74 -3.65 -4.33 -15.70
CA GLU A 74 -2.94 -3.89 -16.90
C GLU A 74 -2.14 -5.00 -17.62
N ASN A 75 -1.78 -6.07 -16.92
CA ASN A 75 -0.92 -7.15 -17.42
C ASN A 75 -1.58 -8.53 -17.23
N THR A 76 -1.07 -9.57 -17.87
CA THR A 76 -1.49 -10.94 -17.53
C THR A 76 -0.85 -11.38 -16.21
N PHE A 77 -1.42 -12.40 -15.59
CA PHE A 77 -0.85 -12.93 -14.35
C PHE A 77 0.59 -13.44 -14.57
N GLU A 78 0.85 -14.08 -15.71
CA GLU A 78 2.16 -14.61 -16.08
C GLU A 78 3.19 -13.49 -16.26
N GLU A 79 2.82 -12.36 -16.85
CA GLU A 79 3.69 -11.18 -16.98
C GLU A 79 4.08 -10.60 -15.62
N VAL A 80 3.14 -10.59 -14.65
CA VAL A 80 3.41 -10.17 -13.28
C VAL A 80 4.29 -11.19 -12.55
N GLU A 81 3.97 -12.48 -12.70
CA GLU A 81 4.70 -13.58 -12.07
C GLU A 81 6.16 -13.67 -12.56
N ASP A 82 6.43 -13.33 -13.83
CA ASP A 82 7.77 -13.29 -14.40
C ASP A 82 8.69 -12.26 -13.71
N LYS A 83 8.13 -11.23 -13.08
CA LYS A 83 8.93 -10.25 -12.32
C LYS A 83 8.92 -10.51 -10.82
N ILE A 84 7.85 -11.06 -10.26
CA ILE A 84 7.64 -11.22 -8.81
C ILE A 84 6.95 -12.55 -8.51
N SER A 85 7.41 -13.28 -7.51
CA SER A 85 6.76 -14.52 -7.06
C SER A 85 5.53 -14.25 -6.17
N PHE A 86 4.79 -15.30 -5.77
CA PHE A 86 3.67 -15.21 -4.83
C PHE A 86 3.88 -16.11 -3.61
N GLU A 87 5.14 -16.23 -3.16
CA GLU A 87 5.52 -17.03 -2.01
C GLU A 87 5.54 -16.23 -0.70
N PRO A 88 5.17 -16.84 0.43
CA PRO A 88 5.30 -16.20 1.73
C PRO A 88 6.78 -15.93 2.06
N SER A 89 7.06 -14.77 2.66
CA SER A 89 8.38 -14.42 3.19
C SER A 89 8.43 -14.64 4.71
N SER A 90 9.50 -15.26 5.20
CA SER A 90 9.75 -15.45 6.64
C SER A 90 10.59 -14.34 7.27
N ASN A 91 11.23 -13.48 6.46
CA ASN A 91 12.04 -12.36 6.91
C ASN A 91 11.26 -11.04 6.87
N PRO A 92 11.75 -9.98 7.56
CA PRO A 92 11.17 -8.65 7.48
C PRO A 92 11.06 -8.15 6.03
N PHE A 93 9.99 -7.42 5.73
CA PHE A 93 9.65 -6.94 4.38
C PHE A 93 10.70 -6.05 3.69
N ASN A 94 11.71 -5.59 4.42
CA ASN A 94 12.81 -4.75 3.95
C ASN A 94 14.16 -5.51 3.87
N SER A 95 14.14 -6.83 3.99
CA SER A 95 15.33 -7.68 3.94
C SER A 95 15.83 -7.87 2.50
N ILE A 96 17.12 -7.58 2.26
CA ILE A 96 17.81 -7.92 1.01
C ILE A 96 18.05 -9.43 0.90
N LYS A 97 18.14 -10.14 2.04
CA LYS A 97 18.48 -11.57 2.08
C LYS A 97 17.52 -12.44 1.29
N ASP A 98 16.24 -12.04 1.22
CA ASP A 98 15.23 -12.80 0.47
C ASP A 98 15.46 -12.75 -1.05
N LEU A 99 16.09 -11.68 -1.55
CA LEU A 99 16.50 -11.56 -2.94
C LEU A 99 17.76 -12.38 -3.26
N GLU A 100 18.61 -12.66 -2.26
CA GLU A 100 19.87 -13.39 -2.44
C GLU A 100 19.74 -14.91 -2.21
N ILE A 101 18.91 -15.35 -1.25
CA ILE A 101 18.94 -16.74 -0.74
C ILE A 101 18.19 -17.74 -1.64
N LYS A 102 17.22 -17.30 -2.46
CA LYS A 102 16.33 -18.21 -3.20
C LYS A 102 16.66 -18.41 -4.69
N ASN A 103 17.78 -17.90 -5.20
CA ASN A 103 18.29 -18.18 -6.57
C ASN A 103 17.31 -17.93 -7.75
N ALA A 104 16.15 -17.32 -7.53
CA ALA A 104 15.16 -17.08 -8.56
C ALA A 104 15.25 -15.68 -9.19
N ASN A 105 16.18 -14.83 -8.71
CA ASN A 105 16.31 -13.42 -9.12
C ASN A 105 14.96 -12.72 -9.23
N ARG A 106 14.00 -12.95 -8.32
CA ARG A 106 12.68 -12.27 -8.28
C ARG A 106 12.30 -12.03 -6.83
N PRO A 107 11.64 -10.91 -6.48
CA PRO A 107 11.12 -10.70 -5.12
C PRO A 107 10.08 -11.77 -4.78
N LEU A 108 10.01 -12.19 -3.52
CA LEU A 108 9.16 -13.33 -3.10
C LEU A 108 7.66 -13.08 -3.22
N ASN A 109 7.22 -11.85 -2.98
CA ASN A 109 5.83 -11.45 -3.06
C ASN A 109 5.69 -9.94 -3.26
N PRO A 110 4.55 -9.45 -3.76
CA PRO A 110 4.32 -8.02 -3.96
C PRO A 110 4.20 -7.22 -2.64
N PHE A 111 4.14 -7.88 -1.47
CA PHE A 111 3.94 -7.22 -0.18
C PHE A 111 5.26 -6.86 0.55
N ILE A 112 6.40 -7.34 0.06
CA ILE A 112 7.73 -6.84 0.46
C ILE A 112 8.13 -5.61 -0.37
N ASN A 113 9.07 -4.80 0.12
CA ASN A 113 9.45 -3.56 -0.57
C ASN A 113 10.00 -3.80 -1.97
N ALA A 114 10.87 -4.80 -2.14
CA ALA A 114 11.41 -5.17 -3.44
C ALA A 114 10.29 -5.57 -4.42
N GLY A 115 9.34 -6.38 -3.93
CA GLY A 115 8.18 -6.81 -4.69
C GLY A 115 7.34 -5.62 -5.13
N ALA A 116 6.95 -4.75 -4.22
CA ALA A 116 6.15 -3.57 -4.54
C ALA A 116 6.83 -2.61 -5.53
N ILE A 117 8.16 -2.43 -5.44
CA ILE A 117 8.92 -1.62 -6.39
C ILE A 117 8.90 -2.27 -7.79
N ALA A 118 9.13 -3.57 -7.88
CA ALA A 118 8.98 -4.33 -9.12
C ALA A 118 7.53 -4.34 -9.63
N THR A 119 6.53 -4.32 -8.75
CA THR A 119 5.13 -4.25 -9.16
C THR A 119 4.81 -2.88 -9.72
N THR A 120 5.41 -1.83 -9.14
CA THR A 120 5.28 -0.46 -9.62
C THR A 120 5.89 -0.30 -11.02
N SER A 121 6.98 -1.01 -11.35
CA SER A 121 7.57 -0.94 -12.69
C SER A 121 6.67 -1.56 -13.77
N LEU A 122 5.83 -2.54 -13.42
CA LEU A 122 4.88 -3.19 -14.32
C LEU A 122 3.68 -2.32 -14.73
N ILE A 123 3.42 -1.21 -14.02
CA ILE A 123 2.34 -0.28 -14.41
C ILE A 123 2.74 0.44 -15.70
N LYS A 124 1.85 0.48 -16.68
CA LYS A 124 2.11 0.99 -18.03
C LYS A 124 2.06 2.52 -18.07
N GLY A 125 2.89 3.12 -18.92
CA GLY A 125 2.96 4.56 -19.15
C GLY A 125 4.19 5.22 -18.52
N SER A 126 4.31 6.53 -18.70
CA SER A 126 5.32 7.37 -18.05
C SER A 126 5.13 7.39 -16.53
N TYR A 127 6.19 7.76 -15.78
CA TYR A 127 6.14 7.78 -14.32
C TYR A 127 5.02 8.66 -13.74
N ASN A 128 4.67 9.76 -14.40
CA ASN A 128 3.54 10.59 -13.99
C ASN A 128 2.21 9.86 -14.20
N GLU A 129 2.02 9.25 -15.38
CA GLU A 129 0.83 8.46 -15.68
C GLU A 129 0.69 7.26 -14.71
N LYS A 130 1.79 6.58 -14.37
CA LYS A 130 1.78 5.50 -13.37
C LYS A 130 1.23 5.99 -12.03
N PHE A 131 1.72 7.14 -11.55
CA PHE A 131 1.25 7.73 -10.29
C PHE A 131 -0.22 8.16 -10.36
N GLU A 132 -0.62 8.85 -11.43
CA GLU A 132 -2.01 9.29 -11.65
C GLU A 132 -2.98 8.11 -11.70
N LYS A 133 -2.62 7.03 -12.40
CA LYS A 133 -3.44 5.79 -12.43
C LYS A 133 -3.60 5.17 -11.05
N ILE A 134 -2.56 5.16 -10.23
CA ILE A 134 -2.64 4.67 -8.84
C ILE A 134 -3.61 5.54 -8.03
N VAL A 135 -3.49 6.88 -8.10
CA VAL A 135 -4.40 7.81 -7.41
C VAL A 135 -5.84 7.57 -7.87
N ASN A 136 -6.07 7.55 -9.18
CA ASN A 136 -7.40 7.29 -9.77
C ASN A 136 -7.97 5.96 -9.31
N LEU A 137 -7.16 4.92 -9.14
CA LEU A 137 -7.63 3.63 -8.63
C LEU A 137 -8.01 3.74 -7.15
N PHE A 138 -7.23 4.41 -6.30
CA PHE A 138 -7.63 4.68 -4.92
C PHE A 138 -8.98 5.41 -4.87
N GLU A 139 -9.13 6.48 -5.64
CA GLU A 139 -10.34 7.30 -5.69
C GLU A 139 -11.55 6.52 -6.21
N LYS A 140 -11.36 5.67 -7.21
CA LYS A 140 -12.43 4.83 -7.74
C LYS A 140 -12.89 3.77 -6.73
N LEU A 141 -11.94 3.13 -6.03
CA LEU A 141 -12.24 2.10 -5.02
C LEU A 141 -12.86 2.69 -3.76
N SER A 142 -12.43 3.89 -3.35
CA SER A 142 -12.95 4.56 -2.16
C SER A 142 -14.16 5.44 -2.45
N GLY A 143 -14.35 5.95 -3.67
CA GLY A 143 -15.29 7.03 -3.97
C GLY A 143 -14.99 8.35 -3.24
N GLU A 144 -13.73 8.57 -2.87
CA GLU A 144 -13.25 9.73 -2.09
C GLU A 144 -12.01 10.31 -2.77
N GLU A 145 -11.79 11.63 -2.65
CA GLU A 145 -10.59 12.30 -3.17
C GLU A 145 -9.34 11.87 -2.40
N ILE A 146 -8.23 11.64 -3.13
CA ILE A 146 -6.98 11.12 -2.55
C ILE A 146 -5.84 12.08 -2.78
N ASN A 147 -5.34 12.63 -1.67
CA ASN A 147 -4.34 13.68 -1.68
C ASN A 147 -2.94 13.18 -1.32
N LEU A 148 -1.90 13.74 -1.94
CA LEU A 148 -0.51 13.43 -1.59
C LEU A 148 -0.07 14.20 -0.34
N ASN A 149 0.47 13.50 0.66
CA ASN A 149 1.19 14.14 1.76
C ASN A 149 2.63 14.47 1.33
N GLU A 150 2.82 15.68 0.82
CA GLU A 150 4.11 16.19 0.33
C GLU A 150 5.24 16.13 1.36
N LYS A 151 4.93 16.34 2.66
CA LYS A 151 5.95 16.30 3.72
C LYS A 151 6.48 14.88 3.91
N VAL A 152 5.58 13.91 4.03
CA VAL A 152 5.95 12.50 4.15
C VAL A 152 6.68 12.02 2.90
N PHE A 153 6.19 12.37 1.70
CA PHE A 153 6.86 12.03 0.44
C PHE A 153 8.31 12.50 0.41
N ARG A 154 8.56 13.77 0.75
CA ARG A 154 9.92 14.34 0.75
C ARG A 154 10.82 13.64 1.77
N SER A 155 10.30 13.32 2.95
CA SER A 155 11.05 12.59 3.98
C SER A 155 11.36 11.15 3.55
N GLU A 156 10.37 10.40 3.06
CA GLU A 156 10.55 9.03 2.54
C GLU A 156 11.58 8.99 1.41
N LYS A 157 11.47 9.91 0.44
CA LYS A 157 12.44 10.04 -0.66
C LYS A 157 13.86 10.31 -0.16
N LYS A 158 13.99 11.19 0.85
CA LYS A 158 15.29 11.56 1.43
C LYS A 158 15.94 10.41 2.20
N THR A 159 15.17 9.59 2.91
CA THR A 159 15.68 8.49 3.74
C THR A 159 15.62 7.12 3.06
N GLY A 160 15.24 7.08 1.78
CA GLY A 160 14.92 5.87 1.02
C GLY A 160 16.10 4.99 0.55
N ASP A 161 17.28 5.08 1.16
CA ASP A 161 18.50 4.42 0.68
C ASP A 161 18.39 2.89 0.57
N ARG A 162 17.64 2.26 1.48
CA ARG A 162 17.35 0.82 1.38
C ARG A 162 16.55 0.48 0.13
N ASN A 163 15.56 1.29 -0.23
CA ASN A 163 14.76 1.08 -1.44
C ASN A 163 15.59 1.37 -2.70
N ARG A 164 16.51 2.35 -2.65
CA ARG A 164 17.52 2.55 -3.71
C ARG A 164 18.39 1.32 -3.90
N ALA A 165 18.97 0.78 -2.82
CA ALA A 165 19.79 -0.41 -2.87
C ALA A 165 19.03 -1.60 -3.47
N LEU A 166 17.79 -1.84 -3.03
CA LEU A 166 16.92 -2.87 -3.59
C LEU A 166 16.66 -2.65 -5.09
N ALA A 167 16.32 -1.43 -5.50
CA ALA A 167 15.99 -1.13 -6.89
C ALA A 167 17.22 -1.25 -7.82
N TYR A 168 18.39 -0.76 -7.40
CA TYR A 168 19.63 -0.95 -8.16
C TYR A 168 20.05 -2.42 -8.22
N TYR A 169 19.89 -3.17 -7.13
CA TYR A 169 20.12 -4.62 -7.13
C TYR A 169 19.21 -5.31 -8.14
N MET A 170 17.90 -5.04 -8.10
CA MET A 170 16.92 -5.62 -9.02
C MET A 170 17.21 -5.25 -10.48
N LYS A 171 17.73 -4.04 -10.75
CA LYS A 171 18.20 -3.64 -12.07
C LYS A 171 19.44 -4.43 -12.52
N SER A 172 20.38 -4.68 -11.62
CA SER A 172 21.59 -5.45 -11.93
C SER A 172 21.31 -6.93 -12.22
N THR A 173 20.21 -7.47 -11.70
CA THR A 173 19.75 -8.85 -11.91
C THR A 173 18.64 -8.96 -12.96
N SER A 174 18.39 -7.90 -13.74
CA SER A 174 17.38 -7.84 -14.81
C SER A 174 15.92 -8.06 -14.37
N ILE A 175 15.61 -7.92 -13.08
CA ILE A 175 14.22 -7.85 -12.60
C ILE A 175 13.60 -6.54 -13.07
N LEU A 176 14.29 -5.43 -12.81
CA LEU A 176 13.98 -4.16 -13.42
C LEU A 176 14.75 -4.03 -14.72
N ASP A 177 14.13 -3.40 -15.72
CA ASP A 177 14.73 -3.26 -17.03
C ASP A 177 16.00 -2.38 -16.98
N LEU A 178 16.96 -2.67 -17.87
CA LEU A 178 18.28 -2.03 -17.85
C LEU A 178 18.24 -0.52 -18.15
N ASP A 179 17.20 -0.04 -18.81
CA ASP A 179 16.94 1.38 -19.09
C ASP A 179 16.01 2.04 -18.05
N GLU A 180 15.47 1.29 -17.10
CA GLU A 180 14.57 1.80 -16.05
C GLU A 180 15.24 2.91 -15.23
N ASN A 181 14.58 4.07 -15.10
CA ASN A 181 15.08 5.17 -14.30
C ASN A 181 14.68 4.97 -12.84
N ILE A 182 15.63 4.44 -12.05
CA ILE A 182 15.41 4.06 -10.66
C ILE A 182 14.88 5.19 -9.78
N GLU A 183 15.41 6.41 -9.89
CA GLU A 183 14.92 7.53 -9.06
C GLU A 183 13.49 7.94 -9.44
N LYS A 184 13.14 7.89 -10.72
CA LYS A 184 11.76 8.20 -11.15
C LYS A 184 10.77 7.10 -10.76
N LEU A 185 11.17 5.83 -10.87
CA LEU A 185 10.37 4.70 -10.40
C LEU A 185 10.13 4.78 -8.89
N LEU A 186 11.19 5.04 -8.13
CA LEU A 186 11.10 5.21 -6.68
C LEU A 186 10.28 6.44 -6.29
N ASP A 187 10.30 7.53 -7.06
CA ASP A 187 9.40 8.66 -6.85
C ASP A 187 7.93 8.25 -6.92
N VAL A 188 7.54 7.40 -7.88
CA VAL A 188 6.17 6.85 -7.94
C VAL A 188 5.87 6.08 -6.66
N TYR A 189 6.75 5.13 -6.29
CA TYR A 189 6.57 4.30 -5.09
C TYR A 189 6.46 5.13 -3.80
N PHE A 190 7.34 6.12 -3.61
CA PHE A 190 7.33 6.99 -2.43
C PHE A 190 6.11 7.91 -2.39
N LYS A 191 5.69 8.47 -3.53
CA LYS A 191 4.44 9.26 -3.59
C LYS A 191 3.24 8.39 -3.23
N THR A 192 3.16 7.18 -3.77
CA THR A 192 2.07 6.24 -3.48
C THR A 192 2.02 5.86 -2.00
N CYS A 193 3.16 5.58 -1.35
CA CYS A 193 3.20 5.34 0.10
C CYS A 193 2.74 6.56 0.93
N SER A 194 2.85 7.75 0.35
CA SER A 194 2.54 9.03 1.00
C SER A 194 1.14 9.55 0.71
N LEU A 195 0.29 8.77 0.00
CA LEU A 195 -1.12 9.15 -0.20
C LEU A 195 -1.85 9.16 1.14
N SER A 196 -2.62 10.22 1.37
CA SER A 196 -3.40 10.43 2.58
C SER A 196 -4.73 9.70 2.50
N VAL A 197 -5.00 8.84 3.47
CA VAL A 197 -6.21 8.05 3.63
C VAL A 197 -6.71 8.15 5.07
N ASN A 198 -7.84 7.52 5.39
CA ASN A 198 -8.29 7.30 6.76
C ASN A 198 -8.91 5.89 6.87
N SER A 199 -9.31 5.50 8.08
CA SER A 199 -9.90 4.17 8.33
C SER A 199 -11.13 3.93 7.44
N TYR A 200 -11.96 4.96 7.23
CA TYR A 200 -13.16 4.84 6.41
C TYR A 200 -12.83 4.57 4.93
N ILE A 201 -11.90 5.35 4.35
CA ILE A 201 -11.41 5.14 2.98
C ILE A 201 -10.90 3.71 2.80
N LEU A 202 -10.05 3.24 3.72
CA LEU A 202 -9.51 1.88 3.66
C LEU A 202 -10.60 0.81 3.81
N SER A 203 -11.63 1.05 4.62
CA SER A 203 -12.76 0.12 4.76
C SER A 203 -13.61 0.01 3.50
N LYS A 204 -13.78 1.10 2.72
CA LYS A 204 -14.46 1.05 1.42
C LYS A 204 -13.65 0.26 0.40
N ILE A 205 -12.34 0.49 0.34
CA ILE A 205 -11.42 -0.29 -0.52
C ILE A 205 -11.46 -1.77 -0.12
N GLY A 206 -11.37 -2.07 1.18
CA GLY A 206 -11.45 -3.43 1.69
C GLY A 206 -12.79 -4.11 1.36
N TYR A 207 -13.90 -3.38 1.46
CA TYR A 207 -15.21 -3.88 1.07
C TYR A 207 -15.25 -4.27 -0.41
N VAL A 208 -14.78 -3.40 -1.32
CA VAL A 208 -14.71 -3.71 -2.75
C VAL A 208 -13.93 -5.00 -3.01
N LEU A 209 -12.76 -5.17 -2.37
CA LEU A 209 -11.95 -6.38 -2.50
C LEU A 209 -12.67 -7.62 -1.95
N SER A 210 -13.39 -7.50 -0.83
CA SER A 210 -14.16 -8.60 -0.25
C SER A 210 -15.44 -8.94 -1.03
N ASN A 211 -15.92 -8.01 -1.85
CA ASN A 211 -17.17 -8.10 -2.58
C ASN A 211 -16.94 -8.26 -4.10
N SER A 212 -15.96 -9.06 -4.49
CA SER A 212 -15.66 -9.38 -5.91
C SER A 212 -15.47 -8.16 -6.83
N GLY A 213 -14.96 -7.05 -6.29
CA GLY A 213 -14.75 -5.81 -7.03
C GLY A 213 -15.95 -4.86 -7.07
N PHE A 214 -17.08 -5.15 -6.41
CA PHE A 214 -18.25 -4.28 -6.41
C PHE A 214 -18.27 -3.31 -5.21
N ASN A 215 -18.50 -2.02 -5.47
CA ASN A 215 -18.76 -1.05 -4.42
C ASN A 215 -20.20 -1.13 -3.90
N GLN A 216 -20.55 -0.35 -2.86
CA GLN A 216 -21.90 -0.35 -2.27
C GLN A 216 -23.00 0.13 -3.24
N SER A 217 -22.63 0.87 -4.28
CA SER A 217 -23.54 1.31 -5.34
C SER A 217 -23.77 0.23 -6.41
N GLY A 218 -23.08 -0.92 -6.32
CA GLY A 218 -23.16 -2.01 -7.29
C GLY A 218 -22.30 -1.78 -8.54
N GLU A 219 -21.44 -0.77 -8.55
CA GLU A 219 -20.52 -0.53 -9.66
C GLU A 219 -19.31 -1.47 -9.55
N LYS A 220 -18.98 -2.14 -10.67
CA LYS A 220 -17.80 -2.99 -10.76
C LYS A 220 -16.55 -2.11 -10.94
N ASN A 221 -15.64 -2.20 -9.97
CA ASN A 221 -14.32 -1.59 -10.06
C ASN A 221 -13.44 -2.36 -11.05
N PRO A 222 -12.41 -1.72 -11.64
CA PRO A 222 -11.65 -2.28 -12.75
C PRO A 222 -10.67 -3.31 -12.19
N PHE A 223 -11.20 -4.49 -11.92
CA PHE A 223 -10.44 -5.71 -11.74
C PHE A 223 -10.98 -6.68 -12.80
N LYS A 224 -10.10 -7.09 -13.72
CA LYS A 224 -10.39 -8.17 -14.66
C LYS A 224 -10.78 -9.45 -13.92
#